data_AF-A0AA39YM53-F1
#
_entry.id   AF-A0AA39YM53-F1
#
_cell.length_a   1.000
_cell.length_b   1.000
_cell.length_c   1.000
_cell.angle_alpha   90.00
_cell.angle_beta   90.00
_cell.angle_gamma   90.00
#
_symmetry.space_group_name_H-M   'P 1'
#
loop_
_entity.id
_entity.type
_entity.pdbx_description
1 polymer ?
#
loop_
_entity_poly.entity_id
_entity_poly.type
_entity_poly.pdbx_seq_one_letter_code
_entity_poly.pdbx_strand_id
1 'polypeptide(L)'
;MADTNGKENIEREFAPQIRNALTKGNLVICAGAGVTLFGTADASGRIHQQSLTWLRLMRSGFNYIKEHLPSACNDSDNINRIQKARVTLDVPDRQYSEADEDSYLDTAETLADILKPYPTSLADWLTRQFQALHESVTHPEIHNILRRLHQAGAQLMTTTYDHLLEHHCGNPVFHPLGEWEHPSGIVLNSRAYYDAPADNNNIQAKNVLRDIFKGKTVLFVGCGPGTGDPNFGEMLRWLGSQNLNENEDDDVGPRHYMLLRHRDNYREVEGRLPLVKVRVETVDDIPRWLEGLLETGPR
;
A
#
# COMPACT_ATOMS: atom_id res chain seq x y z
N MET A 1 35.67 8.24 15.26
CA MET A 1 34.64 9.26 15.05
C MET A 1 33.90 8.84 13.80
N ALA A 2 32.74 8.19 13.97
CA ALA A 2 31.97 7.67 12.86
C ALA A 2 31.19 8.81 12.21
N ASP A 3 31.16 8.79 10.88
CA ASP A 3 30.56 9.75 9.97
C ASP A 3 29.09 10.07 10.31
N THR A 4 28.88 11.18 11.02
CA THR A 4 27.56 11.78 11.28
C THR A 4 27.09 12.68 10.13
N ASN A 5 27.94 12.95 9.13
CA ASN A 5 27.63 13.88 8.04
C ASN A 5 26.75 13.25 6.94
N GLY A 6 26.73 11.93 6.81
CA GLY A 6 25.85 11.22 5.86
C GLY A 6 24.37 11.21 6.27
N LYS A 7 24.07 11.14 7.58
CA LYS A 7 22.69 11.07 8.11
C LYS A 7 21.94 12.39 8.01
N GLU A 8 22.61 13.52 8.26
CA GLU A 8 22.01 14.86 8.12
C GLU A 8 21.69 15.22 6.66
N ASN A 9 22.32 14.57 5.68
CA ASN A 9 22.26 15.00 4.29
C ASN A 9 20.97 14.56 3.56
N ILE A 10 20.38 13.41 3.94
CA ILE A 10 19.19 12.87 3.27
C ILE A 10 17.89 13.47 3.83
N GLU A 11 17.84 13.77 5.14
CA GLU A 11 16.68 14.46 5.73
C GLU A 11 16.52 15.89 5.18
N ARG A 12 17.64 16.56 4.88
CA ARG A 12 17.68 17.98 4.47
C ARG A 12 17.25 18.24 3.02
N GLU A 13 17.35 17.28 2.11
CA GLU A 13 17.18 17.56 0.68
C GLU A 13 15.71 17.77 0.26
N PHE A 14 14.78 16.98 0.82
CA PHE A 14 13.38 16.92 0.34
C PHE A 14 12.31 17.28 1.38
N ALA A 15 12.65 17.30 2.68
CA ALA A 15 11.71 17.67 3.73
C ALA A 15 11.12 19.09 3.55
N PRO A 16 11.87 20.12 3.12
CA PRO A 16 11.31 21.46 2.89
C PRO A 16 10.19 21.49 1.84
N GLN A 17 10.32 20.73 0.75
CA GLN A 17 9.35 20.67 -0.35
C GLN A 17 8.07 19.95 0.11
N ILE A 18 8.22 18.83 0.83
CA ILE A 18 7.09 18.07 1.38
C ILE A 18 6.37 18.89 2.46
N ARG A 19 7.11 19.59 3.32
CA ARG A 19 6.55 20.52 4.31
C ARG A 19 5.79 21.67 3.64
N ASN A 20 6.32 22.23 2.56
CA ASN A 20 5.63 23.27 1.79
C ASN A 20 4.32 22.74 1.18
N ALA A 21 4.29 21.48 0.72
CA ALA A 21 3.04 20.85 0.29
C ALA A 21 2.03 20.69 1.43
N LEU A 22 2.49 20.29 2.64
CA LEU A 22 1.65 20.22 3.83
C LEU A 22 1.05 21.59 4.19
N THR A 23 1.89 22.63 4.30
CA THR A 23 1.44 23.99 4.64
C THR A 23 0.43 24.56 3.64
N LYS A 24 0.51 24.14 2.38
CA LYS A 24 -0.44 24.54 1.32
C LYS A 24 -1.70 23.68 1.25
N GLY A 25 -1.86 22.66 2.09
CA GLY A 25 -2.98 21.71 2.03
C GLY A 25 -2.94 20.77 0.80
N ASN A 26 -1.75 20.63 0.20
CA ASN A 26 -1.51 19.91 -1.05
C ASN A 26 -0.74 18.59 -0.85
N LEU A 27 -0.58 18.14 0.40
CA LEU A 27 0.05 16.86 0.72
C LEU A 27 -1.00 15.76 0.89
N VAL A 28 -0.82 14.66 0.17
CA VAL A 28 -1.49 13.38 0.45
C VAL A 28 -0.44 12.40 0.96
N ILE A 29 -0.74 11.71 2.05
CA ILE A 29 0.09 10.61 2.56
C ILE A 29 -0.62 9.31 2.17
N CYS A 30 0.07 8.48 1.38
CA CYS A 30 -0.38 7.15 1.02
C CYS A 30 0.32 6.12 1.93
N ALA A 31 -0.43 5.51 2.84
CA ALA A 31 0.06 4.42 3.66
C ALA A 31 -0.02 3.09 2.92
N GLY A 32 1.02 2.27 3.01
CA GLY A 32 1.01 0.88 2.57
C GLY A 32 0.99 -0.07 3.77
N ALA A 33 0.99 -1.37 3.48
CA ALA A 33 1.01 -2.42 4.50
C ALA A 33 2.15 -2.28 5.52
N GLY A 34 3.26 -1.63 5.16
CA GLY A 34 4.37 -1.36 6.07
C GLY A 34 3.98 -0.53 7.30
N VAL A 35 2.98 0.34 7.19
CA VAL A 35 2.45 1.13 8.33
C VAL A 35 1.70 0.21 9.30
N THR A 36 0.81 -0.62 8.76
CA THR A 36 0.08 -1.64 9.52
C THR A 36 1.02 -2.63 10.19
N LEU A 37 2.03 -3.12 9.45
CA LEU A 37 3.05 -4.05 9.96
C LEU A 37 3.89 -3.44 11.07
N PHE A 38 4.26 -2.16 10.95
CA PHE A 38 5.02 -1.47 12.00
C PHE A 38 4.20 -1.39 13.29
N GLY A 39 2.95 -0.93 13.19
CA GLY A 39 2.15 -0.71 14.40
C GLY A 39 1.68 -1.97 15.10
N THR A 40 1.71 -3.12 14.42
CA THR A 40 1.25 -4.42 14.96
C THR A 40 2.38 -5.40 15.25
N ALA A 41 3.64 -4.96 15.14
CA ALA A 41 4.80 -5.79 15.49
C ALA A 41 4.88 -6.02 17.01
N ASP A 42 5.28 -7.21 17.46
CA ASP A 42 5.47 -7.47 18.89
C ASP A 42 6.68 -6.71 19.47
N ALA A 43 6.92 -6.84 20.78
CA ALA A 43 8.07 -6.22 21.45
C ALA A 43 9.44 -6.70 20.94
N SER A 44 9.48 -7.81 20.18
CA SER A 44 10.68 -8.33 19.51
C SER A 44 10.76 -7.94 18.03
N GLY A 45 9.81 -7.12 17.54
CA GLY A 45 9.70 -6.71 16.14
C GLY A 45 9.12 -7.78 15.21
N ARG A 46 8.54 -8.86 15.75
CA ARG A 46 7.89 -9.91 14.94
C ARG A 46 6.44 -9.55 14.67
N ILE A 47 6.05 -9.64 13.41
CA ILE A 47 4.66 -9.52 13.00
C ILE A 47 3.95 -10.85 13.32
N HIS A 48 3.15 -10.89 14.37
CA HIS A 48 2.41 -12.10 14.78
C HIS A 48 1.30 -12.48 13.81
N GLN A 49 0.66 -11.49 13.20
CA GLN A 49 -0.49 -11.75 12.36
C GLN A 49 -0.08 -12.32 11.01
N GLN A 50 -0.78 -13.38 10.62
CA GLN A 50 -0.36 -14.19 9.50
C GLN A 50 -0.69 -13.61 8.14
N SER A 51 -1.40 -12.49 8.01
CA SER A 51 -1.98 -12.03 6.74
C SER A 51 -1.65 -10.59 6.34
N LEU A 52 -0.75 -9.91 7.06
CA LEU A 52 -0.53 -8.47 6.85
C LEU A 52 0.39 -8.12 5.68
N THR A 53 1.09 -9.10 5.09
CA THR A 53 1.78 -8.94 3.80
C THR A 53 0.91 -9.53 2.70
N TRP A 54 1.06 -9.03 1.47
CA TRP A 54 0.23 -9.46 0.34
C TRP A 54 0.27 -10.98 0.12
N LEU A 55 1.49 -11.57 0.11
CA LEU A 55 1.67 -13.01 -0.08
C LEU A 55 0.91 -13.81 0.98
N ARG A 56 0.97 -13.38 2.24
CA ARG A 56 0.31 -14.12 3.31
C ARG A 56 -1.20 -13.87 3.37
N LEU A 57 -1.68 -12.68 2.96
CA LEU A 57 -3.10 -12.44 2.74
C LEU A 57 -3.66 -13.40 1.68
N MET A 58 -3.01 -13.52 0.52
CA MET A 58 -3.46 -14.44 -0.52
C MET A 58 -3.46 -15.89 -0.05
N ARG A 59 -2.42 -16.32 0.68
CA ARG A 59 -2.40 -17.66 1.31
C ARG A 59 -3.58 -17.86 2.25
N SER A 60 -3.91 -16.86 3.07
CA SER A 60 -5.04 -16.96 4.00
C SER A 60 -6.37 -17.11 3.26
N GLY A 61 -6.54 -16.44 2.11
CA GLY A 61 -7.70 -16.63 1.23
C GLY A 61 -7.82 -18.05 0.68
N PHE A 62 -6.73 -18.62 0.15
CA PHE A 62 -6.75 -20.02 -0.34
C PHE A 62 -6.93 -21.05 0.77
N ASN A 63 -6.48 -20.76 2.00
CA ASN A 63 -6.77 -21.60 3.15
C ASN A 63 -8.24 -21.48 3.58
N TYR A 64 -8.78 -20.26 3.56
CA TYR A 64 -10.18 -20.02 3.85
C TYR A 64 -11.10 -20.81 2.91
N ILE A 65 -10.88 -20.76 1.58
CA ILE A 65 -11.67 -21.53 0.61
C ILE A 65 -11.57 -23.04 0.90
N LYS A 66 -10.36 -23.54 1.20
CA LYS A 66 -10.18 -24.96 1.53
C LYS A 66 -10.98 -25.39 2.75
N GLU A 67 -11.06 -24.54 3.77
CA GLU A 67 -11.74 -24.83 5.03
C GLU A 67 -13.25 -24.63 4.96
N HIS A 68 -13.71 -23.60 4.25
CA HIS A 68 -15.10 -23.13 4.31
C HIS A 68 -15.88 -23.36 3.01
N LEU A 69 -15.20 -23.62 1.88
CA LEU A 69 -15.80 -23.84 0.56
C LEU A 69 -15.24 -25.11 -0.12
N PRO A 70 -15.37 -26.30 0.50
CA PRO A 70 -14.82 -27.54 -0.04
C PRO A 70 -15.37 -27.90 -1.43
N SER A 71 -16.62 -27.52 -1.75
CA SER A 71 -17.19 -27.70 -3.08
C SER A 71 -16.44 -26.90 -4.14
N ALA A 72 -16.07 -25.65 -3.85
CA ALA A 72 -15.32 -24.81 -4.76
C ALA A 72 -13.89 -25.34 -4.96
N CYS A 73 -13.28 -25.93 -3.93
CA CYS A 73 -11.96 -26.57 -4.04
C CYS A 73 -11.96 -27.87 -4.85
N ASN A 74 -13.06 -28.63 -4.81
CA ASN A 74 -13.18 -29.93 -5.48
C ASN A 74 -13.71 -29.82 -6.91
N ASP A 75 -14.05 -28.61 -7.36
CA ASP A 75 -14.41 -28.33 -8.74
C ASP A 75 -13.22 -28.59 -9.67
N SER A 76 -13.42 -29.36 -10.74
CA SER A 76 -12.37 -29.77 -11.67
C SER A 76 -11.63 -28.60 -12.29
N ASP A 77 -12.31 -27.47 -12.50
CA ASP A 77 -11.73 -26.27 -13.12
C ASP A 77 -10.86 -25.49 -12.12
N ASN A 78 -11.14 -25.63 -10.82
CA ASN A 78 -10.43 -24.92 -9.76
C ASN A 78 -9.22 -25.68 -9.21
N ILE A 79 -9.22 -27.02 -9.22
CA ILE A 79 -8.14 -27.83 -8.61
C ILE A 79 -6.76 -27.40 -9.12
N ASN A 80 -6.58 -27.32 -10.44
CA ASN A 80 -5.30 -26.95 -11.05
C ASN A 80 -4.92 -25.49 -10.77
N ARG A 81 -5.91 -24.58 -10.80
CA ARG A 81 -5.69 -23.14 -10.54
C ARG A 81 -5.24 -22.91 -9.09
N ILE A 82 -5.91 -23.55 -8.14
CA ILE A 82 -5.56 -23.50 -6.71
C ILE A 82 -4.17 -24.10 -6.47
N GLN A 83 -3.84 -25.23 -7.13
CA GLN A 83 -2.52 -25.84 -7.01
C GLN A 83 -1.42 -24.91 -7.56
N LYS A 84 -1.62 -24.31 -8.74
CA LYS A 84 -0.68 -23.32 -9.31
C LYS A 84 -0.49 -22.14 -8.36
N ALA A 85 -1.58 -21.55 -7.89
CA ALA A 85 -1.56 -20.46 -6.91
C ALA A 85 -0.77 -20.82 -5.64
N ARG A 86 -0.98 -22.02 -5.09
CA ARG A 86 -0.24 -22.49 -3.91
C ARG A 86 1.26 -22.58 -4.16
N VAL A 87 1.69 -23.05 -5.34
CA VAL A 87 3.11 -23.10 -5.73
C VAL A 87 3.68 -21.69 -5.84
N THR A 88 2.97 -20.77 -6.53
CA THR A 88 3.39 -19.37 -6.65
C THR A 88 3.53 -18.69 -5.28
N LEU A 89 2.63 -19.00 -4.35
CA LEU A 89 2.66 -18.47 -3.00
C LEU A 89 3.61 -19.24 -2.08
N ASP A 90 4.31 -20.30 -2.48
CA ASP A 90 5.18 -21.07 -1.58
C ASP A 90 6.60 -20.48 -1.48
N VAL A 91 6.68 -19.16 -1.27
CA VAL A 91 7.95 -18.43 -1.15
C VAL A 91 7.97 -17.52 0.09
N PRO A 92 9.06 -17.45 0.88
CA PRO A 92 9.16 -16.50 1.98
C PRO A 92 8.95 -15.05 1.51
N ASP A 93 8.34 -14.18 2.32
CA ASP A 93 8.04 -12.80 1.93
C ASP A 93 9.28 -12.02 1.45
N ARG A 94 10.45 -12.29 2.04
CA ARG A 94 11.75 -11.73 1.63
C ARG A 94 12.24 -12.15 0.23
N GLN A 95 11.59 -13.14 -0.38
CA GLN A 95 11.88 -13.64 -1.73
C GLN A 95 10.82 -13.18 -2.74
N TYR A 96 9.91 -12.29 -2.35
CA TYR A 96 9.06 -11.59 -3.32
C TYR A 96 9.94 -10.97 -4.41
N SER A 97 9.52 -11.16 -5.66
CA SER A 97 10.24 -10.72 -6.85
C SER A 97 9.29 -9.97 -7.77
N GLU A 98 9.62 -8.74 -8.12
CA GLU A 98 8.87 -7.97 -9.12
C GLU A 98 8.86 -8.65 -10.50
N ALA A 99 9.85 -9.50 -10.79
CA ALA A 99 9.87 -10.27 -12.03
C ALA A 99 8.74 -11.31 -12.11
N ASP A 100 8.16 -11.69 -10.98
CA ASP A 100 7.07 -12.66 -10.87
C ASP A 100 5.70 -11.99 -10.64
N GLU A 101 5.62 -10.66 -10.77
CA GLU A 101 4.41 -9.84 -10.52
C GLU A 101 3.18 -10.36 -11.27
N ASP A 102 3.35 -10.76 -12.54
CA ASP A 102 2.28 -11.36 -13.35
C ASP A 102 1.69 -12.61 -12.69
N SER A 103 2.55 -13.51 -12.20
CA SER A 103 2.10 -14.75 -11.56
C SER A 103 1.39 -14.47 -10.23
N TYR A 104 1.80 -13.42 -9.51
CA TYR A 104 1.10 -12.98 -8.31
C TYR A 104 -0.28 -12.41 -8.64
N LEU A 105 -0.41 -11.56 -9.67
CA LEU A 105 -1.71 -11.01 -10.06
C LEU A 105 -2.67 -12.10 -10.58
N ASP A 106 -2.19 -13.06 -11.36
CA ASP A 106 -2.97 -14.25 -11.78
C ASP A 106 -3.48 -15.05 -10.56
N THR A 107 -2.65 -15.12 -9.52
CA THR A 107 -3.01 -15.80 -8.26
C THR A 107 -4.13 -15.05 -7.53
N ALA A 108 -4.05 -13.72 -7.49
CA ALA A 108 -5.09 -12.86 -6.93
C ALA A 108 -6.41 -12.96 -7.71
N GLU A 109 -6.33 -13.01 -9.04
CA GLU A 109 -7.50 -13.19 -9.92
C GLU A 109 -8.17 -14.53 -9.65
N THR A 110 -7.37 -15.60 -9.54
CA THR A 110 -7.88 -16.93 -9.20
C THR A 110 -8.64 -16.92 -7.88
N LEU A 111 -8.10 -16.27 -6.85
CA LEU A 111 -8.77 -16.13 -5.56
C LEU A 111 -10.10 -15.35 -5.69
N ALA A 112 -10.06 -14.22 -6.41
CA ALA A 112 -11.23 -13.37 -6.63
C ALA A 112 -12.34 -14.12 -7.40
N ASP A 113 -12.00 -14.82 -8.47
CA ASP A 113 -12.93 -15.60 -9.29
C ASP A 113 -13.62 -16.69 -8.50
N ILE A 114 -12.86 -17.42 -7.67
CA ILE A 114 -13.43 -18.50 -6.86
C ILE A 114 -14.39 -17.94 -5.80
N LEU A 115 -14.08 -16.78 -5.20
CA LEU A 115 -14.91 -16.14 -4.18
C LEU A 115 -16.08 -15.33 -4.76
N LYS A 116 -16.03 -14.93 -6.03
CA LYS A 116 -17.05 -14.09 -6.68
C LYS A 116 -18.49 -14.63 -6.56
N PRO A 117 -18.77 -15.95 -6.69
CA PRO A 117 -20.10 -16.51 -6.46
C PRO A 117 -20.52 -16.53 -4.98
N TYR A 118 -19.59 -16.28 -4.06
CA TYR A 118 -19.76 -16.40 -2.61
C TYR A 118 -19.47 -15.07 -1.89
N PRO A 119 -20.26 -14.00 -2.12
CA PRO A 119 -19.99 -12.68 -1.56
C PRO A 119 -19.95 -12.66 -0.02
N THR A 120 -20.78 -13.47 0.65
CA THR A 120 -20.74 -13.61 2.11
C THR A 120 -19.44 -14.25 2.59
N SER A 121 -18.86 -15.16 1.82
CA SER A 121 -17.58 -15.81 2.15
C SER A 121 -16.40 -14.86 1.96
N LEU A 122 -16.43 -14.00 0.93
CA LEU A 122 -15.47 -12.90 0.78
C LEU A 122 -15.53 -11.96 2.00
N ALA A 123 -16.75 -11.56 2.39
CA ALA A 123 -16.96 -10.70 3.57
C ALA A 123 -16.46 -11.35 4.86
N ASP A 124 -16.79 -12.62 5.11
CA ASP A 124 -16.36 -13.35 6.30
C ASP A 124 -14.83 -13.53 6.35
N TRP A 125 -14.20 -13.88 5.21
CA TRP A 125 -12.74 -13.99 5.13
C TRP A 125 -12.05 -12.67 5.50
N LEU A 126 -12.49 -11.55 4.90
CA LEU A 126 -11.95 -10.21 5.16
C LEU A 126 -12.19 -9.75 6.60
N THR A 127 -13.39 -9.98 7.13
CA THR A 127 -13.74 -9.69 8.54
C THR A 127 -12.76 -10.38 9.49
N ARG A 128 -12.46 -11.67 9.26
CA ARG A 128 -11.50 -12.43 10.07
C ARG A 128 -10.07 -11.91 9.99
N GLN A 129 -9.70 -11.22 8.91
CA GLN A 129 -8.38 -10.62 8.78
C GLN A 129 -8.29 -9.28 9.51
N PHE A 130 -9.32 -8.43 9.39
CA PHE A 130 -9.18 -7.00 9.66
C PHE A 130 -10.01 -6.46 10.83
N GLN A 131 -11.12 -7.11 11.21
CA GLN A 131 -12.05 -6.55 12.20
C GLN A 131 -11.38 -6.26 13.56
N ALA A 132 -10.62 -7.22 14.08
CA ALA A 132 -9.92 -7.11 15.36
C ALA A 132 -8.48 -6.58 15.23
N LEU A 133 -8.07 -6.11 14.04
CA LEU A 133 -6.69 -5.72 13.79
C LEU A 133 -6.24 -4.56 14.68
N HIS A 134 -7.14 -3.61 14.96
CA HIS A 134 -6.87 -2.46 15.82
C HIS A 134 -6.46 -2.86 17.26
N GLU A 135 -6.96 -3.99 17.76
CA GLU A 135 -6.61 -4.52 19.08
C GLU A 135 -5.16 -5.05 19.12
N SER A 136 -4.56 -5.30 17.96
CA SER A 136 -3.19 -5.80 17.84
C SER A 136 -2.15 -4.69 17.73
N VAL A 137 -2.54 -3.42 17.81
CA VAL A 137 -1.61 -2.29 17.75
C VAL A 137 -0.84 -2.16 19.06
N THR A 138 0.47 -2.30 18.98
CA THR A 138 1.44 -2.28 20.09
C THR A 138 2.41 -1.11 19.98
N HIS A 139 2.67 -0.63 18.74
CA HIS A 139 3.58 0.48 18.42
C HIS A 139 2.83 1.60 17.67
N PRO A 140 2.05 2.43 18.37
CA PRO A 140 1.18 3.42 17.74
C PRO A 140 1.92 4.66 17.21
N GLU A 141 3.25 4.75 17.31
CA GLU A 141 4.05 5.93 16.99
C GLU A 141 3.83 6.43 15.57
N ILE A 142 3.84 5.52 14.59
CA ILE A 142 3.60 5.88 13.19
C ILE A 142 2.16 6.40 12.98
N HIS A 143 1.17 5.76 13.61
CA HIS A 143 -0.23 6.17 13.54
C HIS A 143 -0.45 7.54 14.23
N ASN A 144 0.20 7.75 15.37
CA ASN A 144 0.16 9.00 16.12
C ASN A 144 0.70 10.18 15.30
N ILE A 145 1.80 9.98 14.56
CA ILE A 145 2.35 11.06 13.72
C ILE A 145 1.52 11.28 12.46
N LEU A 146 0.99 10.21 11.83
CA LEU A 146 0.07 10.33 10.70
C LEU A 146 -1.20 11.11 11.09
N ARG A 147 -1.77 10.85 12.29
CA ARG A 147 -2.88 11.63 12.84
C ARG A 147 -2.53 13.12 12.94
N ARG A 148 -1.34 13.45 13.47
CA ARG A 148 -0.92 14.86 13.61
C ARG A 148 -0.70 15.54 12.28
N LEU A 149 -0.14 14.85 11.29
CA LEU A 149 -0.01 15.35 9.92
C LEU A 149 -1.39 15.55 9.28
N HIS A 150 -2.33 14.64 9.51
CA HIS A 150 -3.71 14.78 9.05
C HIS A 150 -4.40 16.01 9.66
N GLN A 151 -4.27 16.19 10.98
CA GLN A 151 -4.75 17.38 11.70
C GLN A 151 -4.09 18.68 11.21
N ALA A 152 -2.85 18.60 10.71
CA ALA A 152 -2.13 19.72 10.11
C ALA A 152 -2.49 19.98 8.64
N GLY A 153 -3.41 19.20 8.05
CA GLY A 153 -3.94 19.43 6.70
C GLY A 153 -3.52 18.42 5.65
N ALA A 154 -2.72 17.39 5.99
CA ALA A 154 -2.46 16.29 5.06
C ALA A 154 -3.75 15.47 4.84
N GLN A 155 -3.99 15.03 3.60
CA GLN A 155 -5.02 14.02 3.34
C GLN A 155 -4.41 12.62 3.49
N LEU A 156 -5.23 11.65 3.87
CA LEU A 156 -4.80 10.25 4.03
C LEU A 156 -5.43 9.37 2.95
N MET A 157 -4.61 8.47 2.43
CA MET A 157 -4.98 7.38 1.53
C MET A 157 -4.24 6.12 1.98
N THR A 158 -4.79 4.94 1.71
CA THR A 158 -4.08 3.69 1.94
C THR A 158 -4.29 2.70 0.80
N THR A 159 -3.28 1.86 0.53
CA THR A 159 -3.41 0.71 -0.37
C THR A 159 -3.72 -0.58 0.36
N THR A 160 -3.96 -0.52 1.67
CA THR A 160 -4.44 -1.64 2.48
C THR A 160 -5.96 -1.67 2.51
N TYR A 161 -6.52 -2.81 2.94
CA TYR A 161 -7.97 -2.98 3.09
C TYR A 161 -8.45 -2.74 4.52
N ASP A 162 -7.54 -2.54 5.47
CA ASP A 162 -7.84 -2.40 6.90
C ASP A 162 -8.31 -0.99 7.29
N HIS A 163 -8.84 -0.83 8.51
CA HIS A 163 -9.30 0.47 9.04
C HIS A 163 -8.38 1.05 10.14
N LEU A 164 -7.08 0.72 10.16
CA LEU A 164 -6.19 1.22 11.22
C LEU A 164 -6.01 2.74 11.14
N LEU A 165 -5.96 3.31 9.93
CA LEU A 165 -5.85 4.75 9.77
C LEU A 165 -7.10 5.47 10.27
N GLU A 166 -8.29 4.99 9.96
CA GLU A 166 -9.57 5.53 10.42
C GLU A 166 -9.67 5.47 11.94
N HIS A 167 -9.30 4.32 12.52
CA HIS A 167 -9.34 4.11 13.95
C HIS A 167 -8.42 5.08 14.70
N HIS A 168 -7.21 5.31 14.18
CA HIS A 168 -6.21 6.13 14.86
C HIS A 168 -6.23 7.61 14.47
N CYS A 169 -6.49 7.93 13.20
CA CYS A 169 -6.37 9.26 12.62
C CYS A 169 -7.72 9.95 12.42
N GLY A 170 -8.81 9.18 12.36
CA GLY A 170 -10.13 9.66 11.99
C GLY A 170 -10.38 9.64 10.48
N ASN A 171 -11.60 10.01 10.10
CA ASN A 171 -12.05 10.12 8.71
C ASN A 171 -11.85 11.53 8.14
N PRO A 172 -11.74 11.69 6.81
CA PRO A 172 -11.80 10.64 5.78
C PRO A 172 -10.42 10.06 5.42
N VAL A 173 -10.39 8.77 5.09
CA VAL A 173 -9.25 8.08 4.46
C VAL A 173 -9.72 7.53 3.12
N PHE A 174 -8.90 7.68 2.07
CA PHE A 174 -9.24 7.18 0.74
C PHE A 174 -8.67 5.78 0.48
N HIS A 175 -9.53 4.84 0.07
CA HIS A 175 -9.20 3.45 -0.26
C HIS A 175 -9.35 3.17 -1.76
N PRO A 176 -8.35 3.46 -2.61
CA PRO A 176 -8.42 3.22 -4.05
C PRO A 176 -8.64 1.75 -4.44
N LEU A 177 -8.35 0.80 -3.55
CA LEU A 177 -8.50 -0.64 -3.77
C LEU A 177 -9.67 -1.25 -2.94
N GLY A 178 -10.49 -0.40 -2.33
CA GLY A 178 -11.59 -0.81 -1.45
C GLY A 178 -11.17 -1.07 0.00
N GLU A 179 -12.16 -1.36 0.84
CA GLU A 179 -12.01 -1.55 2.28
C GLU A 179 -12.84 -2.75 2.77
N TRP A 180 -12.39 -3.40 3.84
CA TRP A 180 -12.88 -4.72 4.22
C TRP A 180 -14.37 -4.77 4.63
N GLU A 181 -14.93 -3.68 5.16
CA GLU A 181 -16.35 -3.57 5.50
C GLU A 181 -17.25 -3.42 4.26
N HIS A 182 -16.65 -3.12 3.10
CA HIS A 182 -17.34 -2.99 1.81
C HIS A 182 -16.76 -3.99 0.80
N PRO A 183 -16.93 -5.32 1.04
CA PRO A 183 -16.26 -6.38 0.29
C PRO A 183 -16.55 -6.38 -1.21
N SER A 184 -17.70 -5.84 -1.64
CA SER A 184 -18.03 -5.71 -3.07
C SER A 184 -17.15 -4.71 -3.82
N GLY A 185 -16.46 -3.80 -3.11
CA GLY A 185 -15.55 -2.82 -3.68
C GLY A 185 -14.08 -3.22 -3.64
N ILE A 186 -13.75 -4.38 -3.07
CA ILE A 186 -12.36 -4.84 -2.91
C ILE A 186 -11.76 -5.22 -4.26
N VAL A 187 -10.53 -4.74 -4.47
CA VAL A 187 -9.71 -5.03 -5.66
C VAL A 187 -8.56 -5.94 -5.25
N LEU A 188 -8.69 -7.25 -5.44
CA LEU A 188 -7.60 -8.19 -5.18
C LEU A 188 -6.57 -8.24 -6.31
N ASN A 189 -7.02 -8.07 -7.57
CA ASN A 189 -6.18 -7.96 -8.75
C ASN A 189 -6.33 -6.55 -9.34
N SER A 190 -5.32 -5.72 -9.14
CA SER A 190 -5.27 -4.34 -9.63
C SER A 190 -5.12 -4.23 -11.15
N ARG A 191 -4.52 -5.20 -11.85
CA ARG A 191 -4.37 -5.16 -13.32
C ARG A 191 -5.74 -5.22 -13.98
N ALA A 192 -6.55 -6.22 -13.64
CA ALA A 192 -7.92 -6.33 -14.12
C ALA A 192 -8.75 -5.08 -13.76
N TYR A 193 -8.52 -4.52 -12.57
CA TYR A 193 -9.15 -3.28 -12.15
C TYR A 193 -8.78 -2.09 -13.03
N TYR A 194 -7.49 -1.83 -13.26
CA TYR A 194 -7.03 -0.67 -14.03
C TYR A 194 -7.32 -0.79 -15.52
N ASP A 195 -7.24 -2.00 -16.09
CA ASP A 195 -7.54 -2.30 -17.50
C ASP A 195 -9.04 -2.29 -17.81
N ALA A 196 -9.90 -2.43 -16.78
CA ALA A 196 -11.35 -2.46 -17.00
C ALA A 196 -11.87 -1.14 -17.63
N PRO A 197 -12.84 -1.24 -18.58
CA PRO A 197 -13.39 -0.10 -19.31
C PRO A 197 -13.91 1.04 -18.43
N ALA A 198 -13.92 2.25 -18.99
CA ALA A 198 -14.25 3.48 -18.28
C ALA A 198 -15.68 3.53 -17.71
N ASP A 199 -16.61 2.71 -18.18
CA ASP A 199 -18.01 2.68 -17.74
C ASP A 199 -18.29 1.71 -16.57
N ASN A 200 -17.24 1.15 -15.95
CA ASN A 200 -17.38 0.28 -14.79
C ASN A 200 -17.74 1.04 -13.49
N ASN A 201 -18.25 0.31 -12.49
CA ASN A 201 -18.65 0.86 -11.18
C ASN A 201 -17.51 1.51 -10.37
N ASN A 202 -16.25 1.38 -10.82
CA ASN A 202 -15.06 1.84 -10.10
C ASN A 202 -14.43 3.10 -10.71
N ILE A 203 -15.05 3.68 -11.75
CA ILE A 203 -14.56 4.89 -12.43
C ILE A 203 -14.34 6.06 -11.45
N GLN A 204 -15.17 6.18 -10.41
CA GLN A 204 -15.09 7.27 -9.45
C GLN A 204 -13.80 7.20 -8.63
N ALA A 205 -13.44 6.01 -8.13
CA ALA A 205 -12.19 5.81 -7.39
C ALA A 205 -10.96 6.07 -8.27
N LYS A 206 -10.98 5.59 -9.53
CA LYS A 206 -9.91 5.88 -10.50
C LYS A 206 -9.78 7.38 -10.79
N ASN A 207 -10.90 8.10 -10.96
CA ASN A 207 -10.89 9.54 -11.22
C ASN A 207 -10.33 10.32 -10.02
N VAL A 208 -10.80 10.03 -8.80
CA VAL A 208 -10.27 10.64 -7.58
C VAL A 208 -8.77 10.37 -7.44
N LEU A 209 -8.33 9.13 -7.68
CA LEU A 209 -6.92 8.77 -7.65
C LEU A 209 -6.11 9.57 -8.69
N ARG A 210 -6.56 9.63 -9.95
CA ARG A 210 -5.91 10.43 -10.99
C ARG A 210 -5.81 11.91 -10.60
N ASP A 211 -6.89 12.48 -10.08
CA ASP A 211 -6.96 13.91 -9.74
C ASP A 211 -6.03 14.24 -8.56
N ILE A 212 -5.89 13.33 -7.58
CA ILE A 212 -4.89 13.42 -6.52
C ILE A 212 -3.48 13.48 -7.14
N PHE A 213 -3.12 12.54 -8.00
CA PHE A 213 -1.76 12.46 -8.54
C PHE A 213 -1.45 13.56 -9.56
N LYS A 214 -2.46 14.15 -10.22
CA LYS A 214 -2.26 15.33 -11.07
C LYS A 214 -2.12 16.63 -10.28
N GLY A 215 -2.82 16.76 -9.15
CA GLY A 215 -2.93 18.04 -8.43
C GLY A 215 -2.13 18.16 -7.13
N LYS A 216 -1.68 17.04 -6.55
CA LYS A 216 -1.11 17.01 -5.19
C LYS A 216 0.23 16.30 -5.12
N THR A 217 1.05 16.72 -4.16
CA THR A 217 2.24 15.97 -3.76
C THR A 217 1.79 14.75 -2.96
N VAL A 218 2.29 13.58 -3.35
CA VAL A 218 1.99 12.31 -2.66
C VAL A 218 3.26 11.81 -1.99
N LEU A 219 3.17 11.48 -0.70
CA LEU A 219 4.22 10.80 0.05
C LEU A 219 3.78 9.38 0.38
N PHE A 220 4.44 8.39 -0.21
CA PHE A 220 4.27 6.97 0.10
C PHE A 220 5.04 6.60 1.36
N VAL A 221 4.34 6.02 2.34
CA VAL A 221 4.91 5.55 3.61
C VAL A 221 4.55 4.08 3.77
N GLY A 222 5.55 3.22 3.92
CA GLY A 222 5.31 1.78 4.07
C GLY A 222 4.88 1.06 2.79
N CYS A 223 5.13 1.63 1.60
CA CYS A 223 4.86 1.00 0.29
C CYS A 223 6.12 0.43 -0.40
N GLY A 224 7.16 0.09 0.38
CA GLY A 224 8.48 -0.29 -0.16
C GLY A 224 8.65 -1.79 -0.46
N PRO A 225 9.85 -2.20 -0.93
CA PRO A 225 10.17 -3.59 -1.31
C PRO A 225 9.90 -4.63 -0.23
N GLY A 226 9.89 -4.24 1.05
CA GLY A 226 9.57 -5.11 2.17
C GLY A 226 8.08 -5.50 2.29
N THR A 227 7.18 -4.91 1.49
CA THR A 227 5.74 -5.22 1.50
C THR A 227 5.31 -6.18 0.41
N GLY A 228 6.07 -6.27 -0.69
CA GLY A 228 5.86 -7.24 -1.77
C GLY A 228 4.44 -7.22 -2.34
N ASP A 229 3.88 -6.01 -2.54
CA ASP A 229 2.51 -5.83 -3.00
C ASP A 229 2.46 -5.58 -4.52
N PRO A 230 2.02 -6.56 -5.33
CA PRO A 230 1.87 -6.37 -6.77
C PRO A 230 0.78 -5.35 -7.13
N ASN A 231 -0.21 -5.12 -6.26
CA ASN A 231 -1.27 -4.16 -6.53
C ASN A 231 -0.76 -2.72 -6.50
N PHE A 232 0.22 -2.45 -5.63
CA PHE A 232 0.94 -1.18 -5.59
C PHE A 232 1.74 -0.93 -6.87
N GLY A 233 2.44 -1.95 -7.38
CA GLY A 233 3.21 -1.88 -8.62
C GLY A 233 2.35 -1.54 -9.84
N GLU A 234 1.19 -2.18 -9.96
CA GLU A 234 0.20 -1.88 -11.00
C GLU A 234 -0.42 -0.49 -10.88
N MET A 235 -0.71 -0.03 -9.66
CA MET A 235 -1.16 1.35 -9.46
C MET A 235 -0.14 2.35 -9.99
N LEU A 236 1.15 2.17 -9.67
CA LEU A 236 2.21 3.04 -10.18
C LEU A 236 2.36 2.95 -11.70
N ARG A 237 2.22 1.75 -12.29
CA ARG A 237 2.23 1.56 -13.76
C ARG A 237 1.07 2.28 -14.43
N TRP A 238 -0.14 2.13 -13.90
CA TRP A 238 -1.33 2.83 -14.41
C TRP A 238 -1.17 4.34 -14.29
N LEU A 239 -0.74 4.85 -13.14
CA LEU A 239 -0.48 6.29 -12.95
C LEU A 239 0.62 6.82 -13.88
N GLY A 240 1.67 6.03 -14.13
CA GLY A 240 2.71 6.35 -15.10
C GLY A 240 2.15 6.48 -16.52
N SER A 241 1.28 5.56 -16.95
CA SER A 241 0.63 5.65 -18.26
C SER A 241 -0.38 6.79 -18.38
N GLN A 242 -0.96 7.25 -17.27
CA GLN A 242 -1.85 8.42 -17.25
C GLN A 242 -1.11 9.76 -17.42
N ASN A 243 0.20 9.80 -17.12
CA ASN A 243 0.96 11.05 -16.93
C ASN A 243 2.10 11.26 -17.95
N LEU A 244 2.12 10.57 -19.09
CA LEU A 244 3.19 10.69 -20.10
C LEU A 244 2.76 11.29 -21.46
N ASN A 245 1.61 11.98 -21.58
CA ASN A 245 1.13 12.48 -22.88
C ASN A 245 0.55 13.91 -22.90
N GLU A 246 0.94 14.80 -21.99
CA GLU A 246 0.61 16.23 -22.13
C GLU A 246 1.85 17.09 -21.81
N ASN A 247 2.63 17.36 -22.87
CA ASN A 247 3.68 18.37 -23.02
C ASN A 247 5.03 18.10 -22.31
N GLU A 248 5.99 17.58 -23.09
CA GLU A 248 7.43 17.47 -22.73
C GLU A 248 8.11 18.83 -22.44
N ASP A 249 7.44 19.97 -22.69
CA ASP A 249 8.01 21.31 -22.57
C ASP A 249 7.59 22.09 -21.30
N ASP A 250 6.68 21.58 -20.46
CA ASP A 250 6.31 22.21 -19.17
C ASP A 250 6.53 21.24 -17.99
N ASP A 251 7.71 21.29 -17.39
CA ASP A 251 8.09 20.61 -16.13
C ASP A 251 7.33 21.18 -14.91
N VAL A 252 5.99 21.00 -14.84
CA VAL A 252 5.15 21.64 -13.80
C VAL A 252 4.11 20.70 -13.17
N GLY A 253 4.38 19.40 -13.11
CA GLY A 253 3.60 18.45 -12.29
C GLY A 253 4.07 18.40 -10.82
N PRO A 254 3.21 18.06 -9.84
CA PRO A 254 3.65 17.83 -8.48
C PRO A 254 4.61 16.63 -8.42
N ARG A 255 5.71 16.76 -7.67
CA ARG A 255 6.60 15.62 -7.40
C ARG A 255 5.99 14.70 -6.34
N HIS A 256 6.18 13.40 -6.52
CA HIS A 256 5.77 12.37 -5.56
C HIS A 256 7.00 11.72 -4.92
N TYR A 257 6.85 11.29 -3.68
CA TYR A 257 7.94 10.85 -2.81
C TYR A 257 7.65 9.47 -2.24
N MET A 258 8.69 8.67 -2.02
CA MET A 258 8.59 7.41 -1.30
C MET A 258 9.59 7.38 -0.17
N LEU A 259 9.09 7.16 1.05
CA LEU A 259 9.93 7.00 2.23
C LEU A 259 10.40 5.54 2.32
N LEU A 260 11.71 5.36 2.25
CA LEU A 260 12.39 4.07 2.22
C LEU A 260 13.41 3.97 3.34
N ARG A 261 13.75 2.75 3.75
CA ARG A 261 14.93 2.53 4.58
C ARG A 261 16.18 2.59 3.72
N HIS A 262 17.32 2.89 4.32
CA HIS A 262 18.60 2.99 3.62
C HIS A 262 18.93 1.69 2.90
N ARG A 263 18.61 0.55 3.51
CA ARG A 263 18.83 -0.79 2.96
C ARG A 263 17.75 -1.26 1.98
N ASP A 264 16.66 -0.53 1.81
CA ASP A 264 15.61 -0.91 0.88
C ASP A 264 16.11 -0.72 -0.56
N ASN A 265 16.20 -1.82 -1.29
CA ASN A 265 16.59 -1.84 -2.69
C ASN A 265 15.34 -1.69 -3.57
N TYR A 266 14.83 -0.45 -3.66
CA TYR A 266 13.78 -0.12 -4.60
C TYR A 266 14.40 0.22 -5.96
N ARG A 267 14.00 -0.53 -6.99
CA ARG A 267 14.43 -0.31 -8.37
C ARG A 267 13.33 0.46 -9.11
N GLU A 268 13.73 1.44 -9.90
CA GLU A 268 12.79 2.03 -10.85
C GLU A 268 12.45 0.99 -11.90
N VAL A 269 11.17 0.92 -12.23
CA VAL A 269 10.65 0.07 -13.31
C VAL A 269 10.12 1.01 -14.38
N GLU A 270 10.61 0.84 -15.61
CA GLU A 270 10.18 1.64 -16.76
C GLU A 270 8.65 1.59 -16.92
N GLY A 271 8.04 2.74 -17.24
CA GLY A 271 6.58 2.88 -17.38
C GLY A 271 5.81 3.06 -16.06
N ARG A 272 6.46 2.96 -14.90
CA ARG A 272 5.85 3.36 -13.61
C ARG A 272 6.01 4.86 -13.36
N LEU A 273 5.09 5.41 -12.55
CA LEU A 273 5.17 6.78 -12.04
C LEU A 273 6.53 7.00 -11.35
N PRO A 274 7.31 8.03 -11.76
CA PRO A 274 8.61 8.32 -11.16
C PRO A 274 8.46 8.84 -9.73
N LEU A 275 9.25 8.28 -8.80
CA LEU A 275 9.21 8.63 -7.38
C LEU A 275 10.55 9.14 -6.86
N VAL A 276 10.52 10.26 -6.14
CA VAL A 276 11.68 10.75 -5.39
C VAL A 276 11.86 9.90 -4.14
N LYS A 277 13.01 9.24 -4.00
CA LYS A 277 13.30 8.38 -2.85
C LYS A 277 13.84 9.21 -1.69
N VAL A 278 13.11 9.22 -0.58
CA VAL A 278 13.57 9.76 0.70
C VAL A 278 14.03 8.57 1.54
N ARG A 279 15.27 8.60 2.04
CA ARG A 279 15.83 7.47 2.82
C ARG A 279 16.02 7.83 4.28
N VAL A 280 15.63 6.91 5.15
CA VAL A 280 15.92 6.93 6.58
C VAL A 280 16.74 5.70 6.96
N GLU A 281 17.47 5.75 8.06
CA GLU A 281 18.41 4.70 8.43
C GLU A 281 17.70 3.39 8.82
N THR A 282 16.69 3.51 9.67
CA THR A 282 15.93 2.37 10.21
C THR A 282 14.42 2.59 10.10
N VAL A 283 13.62 1.53 10.30
CA VAL A 283 12.16 1.65 10.34
C VAL A 283 11.73 2.60 11.47
N ASP A 284 12.41 2.55 12.62
CA ASP A 284 12.11 3.35 13.80
C ASP A 284 12.38 4.86 13.61
N ASP A 285 13.15 5.21 12.57
CA ASP A 285 13.40 6.60 12.20
C ASP A 285 12.26 7.19 11.34
N ILE A 286 11.37 6.36 10.77
CA ILE A 286 10.23 6.83 9.97
C ILE A 286 9.34 7.78 10.77
N PRO A 287 8.86 7.45 11.98
CA PRO A 287 8.01 8.37 12.75
C PRO A 287 8.71 9.70 13.07
N ARG A 288 10.02 9.66 13.40
CA ARG A 288 10.81 10.86 13.70
C ARG A 288 10.98 11.76 12.48
N TRP A 289 11.25 11.17 11.32
CA TRP A 289 11.38 11.91 10.08
C TRP A 289 10.05 12.59 9.69
N LEU A 290 8.94 11.86 9.81
CA LEU A 290 7.60 12.38 9.60
C LEU A 290 7.27 13.52 10.58
N GLU A 291 7.72 13.41 11.83
CA GLU A 291 7.56 14.47 12.82
C GLU A 291 8.30 15.76 12.45
N GLY A 292 9.47 15.63 11.82
CA GLY A 292 10.21 16.76 11.26
C GLY A 292 9.39 17.58 10.23
N LEU A 293 8.38 17.00 9.58
CA LEU A 293 7.52 17.74 8.64
C LEU A 293 6.61 18.75 9.36
N LEU A 294 6.30 18.56 10.64
CA LEU A 294 5.49 19.48 11.43
C LEU A 294 6.28 20.68 11.97
N GLU A 295 7.61 20.63 11.88
CA GLU A 295 8.45 21.67 12.46
C GLU A 295 8.47 22.93 11.61
N THR A 296 8.22 24.07 12.25
CA THR A 296 8.32 25.39 11.62
C THR A 296 9.75 25.91 11.71
N GLY A 297 10.54 25.76 10.65
CA GLY A 297 11.87 26.39 10.52
C GLY A 297 12.97 25.46 9.99
N PRO A 298 14.13 26.00 9.59
CA PRO A 298 15.33 25.20 9.35
C PRO A 298 15.95 24.78 10.70
N ARG A 299 16.26 23.49 10.85
CA ARG A 299 17.13 22.98 11.93
C ARG A 299 18.60 23.18 11.58
#